data_AF-A0A2D4MNI1-F1
#
_entry.id   AF-A0A2D4MNI1-F1
#
_cell.length_a   1.000
_cell.length_b   1.000
_cell.length_c   1.000
_cell.angle_alpha   90.00
_cell.angle_beta   90.00
_cell.angle_gamma   90.00
#
_symmetry.space_group_name_H-M   'P 1'
#
loop_
_entity.id
_entity.type
_entity.pdbx_description
1 polymer ?
#
loop_
_entity_poly.entity_id
_entity_poly.type
_entity_poly.pdbx_seq_one_letter_code
_entity_poly.pdbx_strand_id
1 'polypeptide(L)'
;MEVAQKKLKIPMRFEQVDGSLLGGTPVESITLPIKLEMGQHWEEIRFIVIPNMREEIILGLSWFDKWKPHIWWEDGFRKVRLAMGPLPDKGMNNIITEK
;
A
#
# COMPACT_ATOMS: atom_id res chain seq x y z
N MET A 1 -0.85 18.02 6.30
CA MET A 1 -1.58 17.19 7.27
C MET A 1 -0.60 16.13 7.74
N GLU A 2 -0.23 16.11 9.02
CA GLU A 2 0.75 15.15 9.54
C GLU A 2 0.01 13.89 9.99
N VAL A 3 0.20 12.79 9.26
CA VAL A 3 -0.38 11.49 9.60
C VAL A 3 0.50 10.85 10.67
N ALA A 4 -0.10 10.40 11.78
CA ALA A 4 0.63 9.74 12.86
C ALA A 4 1.34 8.48 12.37
N GLN A 5 2.59 8.29 12.82
CA GLN A 5 3.47 7.21 12.35
C GLN A 5 4.04 6.40 13.49
N LYS A 6 4.50 5.19 13.15
CA LYS A 6 5.22 4.28 14.03
C LYS A 6 6.50 3.83 13.34
N LYS A 7 7.62 3.82 14.10
CA LYS A 7 8.87 3.26 13.62
C LYS A 7 8.80 1.73 13.49
N LEU A 8 9.40 1.22 12.43
CA LEU A 8 9.64 -0.19 12.21
C LEU A 8 10.78 -0.66 13.11
N LYS A 9 10.71 -1.93 13.55
CA LYS A 9 11.81 -2.55 14.30
C LYS A 9 13.01 -2.85 13.41
N ILE A 10 12.74 -3.19 12.15
CA ILE A 10 13.73 -3.52 11.13
C ILE A 10 13.40 -2.62 9.93
N PRO A 11 14.31 -1.70 9.53
CA PRO A 11 14.12 -0.89 8.34
C PRO A 11 13.98 -1.75 7.08
N MET A 12 13.08 -1.35 6.18
CA MET A 12 12.84 -2.05 4.92
C MET A 12 13.56 -1.35 3.77
N ARG A 13 14.11 -2.14 2.83
CA ARG A 13 14.72 -1.62 1.61
C ARG A 13 13.76 -1.79 0.44
N PHE A 14 13.44 -0.70 -0.25
CA PHE A 14 12.68 -0.72 -1.49
C PHE A 14 13.62 -0.29 -2.61
N GLU A 15 13.89 -1.20 -3.54
CA GLU A 15 14.82 -0.96 -4.64
C GLU A 15 14.06 -0.68 -5.93
N GLN A 16 14.55 0.31 -6.67
CA GLN A 16 14.09 0.63 -8.02
C GLN A 16 14.73 -0.34 -9.02
N VAL A 17 14.29 -0.26 -10.28
CA VAL A 17 14.80 -1.14 -11.36
C VAL A 17 16.31 -1.01 -11.57
N ASP A 18 16.88 0.17 -11.28
CA ASP A 18 18.32 0.43 -11.35
C ASP A 18 19.10 0.00 -10.09
N GLY A 19 18.43 -0.59 -9.10
CA GLY A 19 19.00 -0.98 -7.81
C GLY A 19 19.14 0.16 -6.80
N SER A 20 18.79 1.40 -7.16
CA SER A 20 18.79 2.51 -6.22
C SER A 20 17.64 2.39 -5.21
N LEU A 21 17.81 2.94 -4.01
CA LEU A 21 16.75 2.94 -3.00
C LEU A 21 15.66 3.96 -3.36
N LEU A 22 14.41 3.53 -3.31
CA LEU A 22 13.24 4.41 -3.42
C LEU A 22 13.21 5.36 -2.21
N GLY A 23 13.21 6.67 -2.47
CA GLY A 23 13.35 7.70 -1.44
C GLY A 23 14.79 7.95 -0.96
N GLY A 24 15.78 7.23 -1.51
CA GLY A 24 17.21 7.40 -1.24
C GLY A 24 17.72 6.77 0.07
N THR A 25 16.82 6.33 0.96
CA THR A 25 17.17 5.70 2.24
C THR A 25 16.27 4.50 2.53
N PRO A 26 16.69 3.57 3.41
CA PRO A 26 15.77 2.57 3.94
C PRO A 26 14.53 3.21 4.58
N VAL A 27 13.41 2.52 4.49
CA VAL A 27 12.16 2.95 5.10
C VAL A 27 12.13 2.56 6.57
N GLU A 28 11.89 3.54 7.43
CA GLU A 28 11.92 3.37 8.88
C GLU A 28 10.56 3.46 9.54
N SER A 29 9.50 3.90 8.85
CA SER A 29 8.19 4.13 9.44
C SER A 29 7.02 3.64 8.60
N ILE A 30 5.94 3.34 9.31
CA ILE A 30 4.62 3.09 8.77
C ILE A 30 3.62 4.05 9.41
N THR A 31 2.52 4.34 8.73
CA THR A 31 1.41 5.06 9.37
C THR A 31 0.79 4.20 10.47
N LEU A 32 0.19 4.84 11.46
CA LEU A 32 -0.90 4.19 12.20
C LEU A 32 -2.02 3.79 11.22
N PRO A 33 -2.91 2.86 11.57
CA PRO A 33 -4.04 2.54 10.70
C PRO A 33 -4.82 3.81 10.34
N ILE A 34 -5.04 4.03 9.05
CA ILE A 34 -5.83 5.15 8.53
C ILE A 34 -7.01 4.63 7.72
N LYS A 35 -8.07 5.44 7.66
CA LYS A 35 -9.22 5.16 6.81
C LYS A 35 -8.91 5.61 5.39
N LEU A 36 -8.92 4.67 4.46
CA LEU A 36 -8.86 4.94 3.02
C LEU A 36 -10.28 4.86 2.46
N GLU A 37 -10.71 5.90 1.76
CA GLU A 37 -11.99 5.94 1.05
C GLU A 37 -11.71 6.20 -0.44
N MET A 38 -12.22 5.32 -1.30
CA MET A 38 -12.08 5.39 -2.76
C MET A 38 -13.42 5.07 -3.42
N GLY A 39 -14.17 6.12 -3.75
CA GLY A 39 -15.53 5.96 -4.26
C GLY A 39 -16.42 5.31 -3.20
N GLN A 40 -16.97 4.13 -3.51
CA GLN A 40 -17.82 3.36 -2.58
C GLN A 40 -17.03 2.37 -1.70
N HIS A 41 -15.71 2.29 -1.89
CA HIS A 41 -14.83 1.41 -1.13
C HIS A 41 -14.25 2.15 0.08
N TRP A 42 -14.24 1.48 1.23
CA TRP A 42 -13.57 1.99 2.43
C TRP A 42 -12.85 0.85 3.16
N GLU A 43 -11.68 1.13 3.71
CA GLU A 43 -10.96 0.19 4.59
C GLU A 43 -10.05 0.90 5.60
N GLU A 44 -9.61 0.15 6.60
CA GLU A 44 -8.53 0.57 7.50
C GLU A 44 -7.21 -0.06 7.03
N ILE A 45 -6.24 0.78 6.67
CA ILE A 45 -4.98 0.37 6.03
C ILE A 45 -3.79 1.08 6.67
N ARG A 46 -2.61 0.47 6.58
CA ARG A 46 -1.33 1.10 6.97
C ARG A 46 -0.48 1.31 5.73
N PHE A 47 0.13 2.48 5.64
CA PHE A 47 1.05 2.82 4.56
C PHE A 47 2.49 2.79 5.04
N ILE A 48 3.37 2.38 4.13
CA ILE A 48 4.81 2.50 4.28
C ILE A 48 5.18 3.94 3.95
N VAL A 49 5.91 4.61 4.84
CA VAL A 49 6.23 6.03 4.67
C VAL A 49 7.61 6.15 4.03
N ILE A 50 7.63 6.55 2.77
CA ILE A 50 8.85 6.70 1.98
C ILE A 50 9.26 8.18 2.00
N PRO A 51 10.50 8.52 2.42
CA PRO A 51 10.96 9.90 2.41
C PRO A 51 11.18 10.40 0.96
N ASN A 52 11.02 11.71 0.75
CA ASN A 52 11.33 12.39 -0.52
C ASN A 52 10.60 11.81 -1.75
N MET A 53 9.42 11.26 -1.54
CA MET A 53 8.65 10.59 -2.56
C MET A 53 7.69 11.59 -3.23
N ARG A 54 7.60 11.56 -4.57
CA ARG A 54 6.82 12.56 -5.33
C ARG A 54 5.33 12.27 -5.31
N GLU A 55 4.98 11.00 -5.40
CA GLU A 55 3.60 10.54 -5.37
C GLU A 55 3.07 10.56 -3.93
N GLU A 56 1.81 10.93 -3.75
CA GLU A 56 1.25 11.02 -2.39
C GLU A 56 0.95 9.64 -1.81
N ILE A 57 0.49 8.71 -2.66
CA ILE A 57 0.11 7.34 -2.28
C ILE A 57 0.45 6.39 -3.44
N ILE A 58 1.09 5.27 -3.12
CA ILE A 58 1.20 4.11 -4.01
C ILE A 58 0.40 2.95 -3.42
N LEU A 59 -0.49 2.38 -4.23
CA LEU A 59 -1.11 1.08 -3.96
C LEU A 59 -0.35 0.01 -4.73
N GLY A 60 0.34 -0.86 -3.98
CA GLY A 60 1.13 -1.95 -4.55
C GLY A 60 0.27 -3.13 -5.02
N LEU A 61 0.92 -4.09 -5.68
CA LEU A 61 0.24 -5.29 -6.20
C LEU A 61 -0.43 -6.13 -5.11
N SER A 62 0.13 -6.17 -3.89
CA SER A 62 -0.51 -6.87 -2.76
C SER A 62 -1.90 -6.34 -2.43
N TRP A 63 -2.11 -5.03 -2.61
CA TRP A 63 -3.42 -4.41 -2.46
C TRP A 63 -4.37 -4.81 -3.59
N PHE A 64 -3.84 -4.89 -4.81
CA PHE A 64 -4.59 -5.32 -6.00
C PHE A 64 -4.98 -6.79 -5.90
N ASP A 65 -4.11 -7.65 -5.38
CA ASP A 65 -4.39 -9.08 -5.20
C ASP A 65 -5.49 -9.32 -4.16
N LYS A 66 -5.47 -8.53 -3.07
CA LYS A 66 -6.48 -8.57 -2.01
C LYS A 66 -7.86 -8.19 -2.51
N TRP A 67 -7.96 -7.10 -3.27
CA TRP A 67 -9.25 -6.50 -3.64
C TRP A 67 -9.70 -6.76 -5.08
N LYS A 68 -8.79 -7.26 -5.92
CA LYS A 68 -8.99 -7.58 -7.35
C LYS A 68 -9.79 -6.49 -8.09
N PRO A 69 -9.34 -5.22 -8.04
CA PRO A 69 -10.02 -4.14 -8.75
C PRO A 69 -10.06 -4.41 -10.26
N HIS A 70 -11.16 -4.01 -10.89
CA HIS A 70 -11.20 -3.87 -12.34
C HIS A 70 -10.63 -2.52 -12.74
N ILE A 71 -9.65 -2.51 -13.65
CA ILE A 71 -9.02 -1.32 -14.16
C ILE A 71 -9.33 -1.20 -15.64
N TRP A 72 -10.11 -0.18 -16.01
CA TRP A 72 -10.32 0.16 -17.41
C TRP A 72 -9.41 1.30 -17.82
N TRP A 73 -8.74 1.07 -18.95
CA TRP A 73 -7.82 1.98 -19.61
C TRP A 73 -8.52 2.54 -20.84
N GLU A 74 -9.52 3.39 -20.61
CA GLU A 74 -10.29 4.04 -21.68
C GLU A 74 -10.07 5.55 -21.62
N ASP A 75 -9.97 6.17 -22.80
CA ASP A 75 -9.93 7.64 -22.98
C ASP A 75 -8.84 8.38 -22.18
N GLY A 76 -7.73 7.71 -21.88
CA GLY A 76 -6.63 8.29 -21.08
C GLY A 76 -6.91 8.40 -19.59
N PHE A 77 -8.04 7.89 -19.10
CA PHE A 77 -8.37 7.84 -17.68
C PHE A 77 -8.25 6.42 -17.13
N ARG A 78 -7.89 6.33 -15.85
CA ARG A 78 -7.87 5.07 -15.09
C ARG A 78 -9.14 5.00 -14.26
N LYS A 79 -10.10 4.17 -14.66
CA LYS A 79 -11.29 3.90 -13.85
C LYS A 79 -11.06 2.63 -13.05
N VAL A 80 -11.13 2.76 -11.73
CA VAL A 80 -10.99 1.64 -10.80
C VAL A 80 -12.38 1.33 -10.24
N ARG A 81 -12.87 0.10 -10.45
CA ARG A 81 -14.06 -0.42 -9.76
C ARG A 81 -13.65 -1.42 -8.69
N LEU A 82 -14.23 -1.23 -7.50
CA LEU A 82 -13.96 -1.97 -6.27
C LEU A 82 -15.26 -2.47 -5.68
N ALA A 83 -15.18 -3.54 -4.89
CA ALA A 83 -16.31 -3.97 -4.06
C ALA A 83 -16.66 -2.88 -3.03
N MET A 84 -17.97 -2.69 -2.80
CA MET A 84 -18.47 -1.87 -1.70
C MET A 84 -17.99 -2.47 -0.37
N GLY A 85 -17.45 -1.66 0.55
CA GLY A 85 -16.74 -2.19 1.74
C GLY A 85 -17.65 -2.85 2.80
N PRO A 86 -17.16 -3.85 3.60
CA PRO A 86 -16.02 -4.74 3.41
C PRO A 86 -16.46 -6.13 2.85
N LEU A 87 -15.59 -6.97 2.26
CA LEU A 87 -14.86 -8.02 2.99
C LEU A 87 -13.63 -8.58 2.25
N PRO A 88 -12.47 -8.54 2.92
CA PRO A 88 -11.41 -9.56 2.85
C PRO A 88 -11.19 -10.10 4.28
N ASP A 89 -11.55 -11.35 4.57
CA ASP A 89 -10.68 -12.54 4.41
C ASP A 89 -11.45 -13.88 4.23
N LYS A 90 -10.80 -14.86 3.57
CA LYS A 90 -10.83 -16.27 4.01
C LYS A 90 -9.48 -16.96 3.71
N GLY A 91 -8.64 -17.06 4.73
CA GLY A 91 -7.49 -17.98 4.77
C GLY A 91 -6.14 -17.30 4.92
N MET A 92 -5.61 -17.33 6.15
CA MET A 92 -4.20 -17.13 6.46
C MET A 92 -3.36 -18.11 5.63
N ASN A 93 -2.66 -17.62 4.61
CA ASN A 93 -1.47 -18.32 4.13
C ASN A 93 -0.33 -17.94 5.07
N ASN A 94 -0.13 -18.81 6.06
CA ASN A 94 1.03 -18.84 6.93
C ASN A 94 2.31 -18.79 6.07
N ILE A 95 2.94 -17.63 6.02
CA ILE A 95 4.37 -17.52 5.73
C ILE A 95 4.96 -16.58 6.76
N ILE A 96 5.05 -17.06 8.01
CA ILE A 96 6.24 -16.86 8.85
C ILE A 96 6.40 -18.12 9.71
N THR A 97 7.10 -19.11 9.16
CA THR A 97 7.99 -19.93 9.98
C THR A 97 9.27 -20.08 9.19
N GLU A 98 10.15 -19.09 9.33
CA GLU A 98 11.58 -19.33 9.15
C GLU A 98 12.24 -19.25 10.53
N LYS A 99 13.14 -20.21 10.72
CA LYS A 99 13.88 -20.59 11.93
C LYS A 99 14.75 -19.47 12.49
#